data_AF-A0A2V9BDD9-F1
#
_entry.id   AF-A0A2V9BDD9-F1
#
_cell.length_a   1.000
_cell.length_b   1.000
_cell.length_c   1.000
_cell.angle_alpha   90.00
_cell.angle_beta   90.00
_cell.angle_gamma   90.00
#
_symmetry.space_group_name_H-M   'P 1'
#
loop_
_entity.id
_entity.type
_entity.pdbx_description
1 polymer ?
#
loop_
_entity_poly.entity_id
_entity_poly.type
_entity_poly.pdbx_seq_one_letter_code
_entity_poly.pdbx_strand_id
1 'polypeptide(L)'
;MLYQLGWTTEPGLRGLSVSEFRAVPANENAHVRGGLDAVGADERVIAEFASEAERDKFLRRLEEHFAARRFMNAADAFDTVKAYVVEHAAKR
;
A
#
# COMPACT_ATOMS: atom_id res chain seq x y z
N MET A 1 -1.08 -15.68 -4.41
CA MET A 1 -0.73 -15.49 -2.98
C MET A 1 -1.24 -14.14 -2.52
N LEU A 2 -2.06 -14.10 -1.47
CA LEU A 2 -2.66 -12.87 -0.97
C LEU A 2 -1.70 -12.15 -0.02
N TYR A 3 -1.52 -10.86 -0.24
CA TYR A 3 -0.72 -9.97 0.61
C TYR A 3 -1.54 -8.76 1.01
N GLN A 4 -1.35 -8.32 2.25
CA GLN A 4 -1.81 -7.04 2.74
C GLN A 4 -0.72 -5.99 2.49
N LEU A 5 -1.01 -5.04 1.62
CA LEU A 5 -0.17 -3.88 1.36
C LEU A 5 -0.47 -2.78 2.37
N GLY A 6 0.58 -2.05 2.70
CA GLY A 6 0.55 -0.96 3.65
C GLY A 6 1.68 0.04 3.41
N TRP A 7 1.54 1.27 3.89
CA TRP A 7 2.51 2.34 3.70
C TRP A 7 2.44 3.33 4.86
N THR A 8 3.38 4.27 4.87
CA THR A 8 3.43 5.40 5.79
C THR A 8 2.94 6.64 5.07
N THR A 9 2.01 7.36 5.68
CA THR A 9 1.58 8.68 5.21
C THR A 9 2.23 9.76 6.08
N GLU A 10 3.20 10.48 5.51
CA GLU A 10 3.99 11.49 6.21
C GLU A 10 3.56 12.91 5.81
N PRO A 11 3.37 13.83 6.77
CA PRO A 11 3.16 15.23 6.46
C PRO A 11 4.46 15.90 6.01
N GLY A 12 4.42 16.56 4.85
CA GLY A 12 5.53 17.34 4.30
C GLY A 12 5.17 18.80 4.00
N LEU A 13 6.20 19.61 3.69
CA LEU A 13 6.08 21.05 3.40
C LEU A 13 5.10 21.41 2.28
N ARG A 14 4.66 20.44 1.46
CA ARG A 14 3.77 20.64 0.30
C ARG A 14 2.57 19.70 0.28
N GLY A 15 2.23 19.10 1.43
CA GLY A 15 1.17 18.11 1.57
C GLY A 15 1.70 16.76 2.02
N LEU A 16 0.81 15.78 2.04
CA LEU A 16 1.09 14.42 2.48
C LEU A 16 1.86 13.66 1.39
N SER A 17 2.85 12.89 1.80
CA SER A 17 3.50 11.87 0.96
C SER A 17 3.17 10.49 1.48
N VAL A 18 3.06 9.53 0.57
CA VAL A 18 2.98 8.11 0.90
C VAL A 18 4.30 7.45 0.50
N SER A 19 4.88 6.70 1.44
CA SER A 19 6.23 6.12 1.35
C SER A 19 6.29 4.85 2.20
N GLU A 20 7.41 4.13 2.15
CA GLU A 20 7.62 2.90 2.94
C GLU A 20 6.56 1.82 2.70
N PHE A 21 6.30 1.54 1.41
CA PHE A 21 5.39 0.50 1.00
C PHE A 21 5.89 -0.87 1.44
N ARG A 22 5.06 -1.57 2.20
CA ARG A 22 5.31 -2.87 2.81
C ARG A 22 4.20 -3.84 2.42
N ALA A 23 4.56 -5.11 2.30
CA ALA A 23 3.63 -6.19 2.03
C ALA A 23 3.79 -7.29 3.08
N VAL A 24 2.72 -7.61 3.78
CA VAL A 24 2.68 -8.71 4.76
C VAL A 24 1.80 -9.82 4.19
N PRO A 25 2.20 -11.10 4.24
CA PRO A 25 1.33 -12.20 3.82
C PRO A 25 -0.03 -12.12 4.52
N ALA A 26 -1.12 -12.17 3.74
CA ALA A 26 -2.45 -12.21 4.31
C ALA A 26 -2.73 -13.64 4.78
N ASN A 27 -2.43 -13.94 6.05
CA ASN A 27 -2.92 -15.16 6.70
C ASN A 27 -4.43 -15.02 7.02
N GLU A 28 -5.09 -16.11 7.41
CA GLU A 28 -6.54 -16.10 7.79
C GLU A 28 -6.88 -15.07 8.89
N ASN A 29 -5.88 -14.49 9.58
CA ASN A 29 -6.04 -13.46 10.60
C ASN A 29 -5.64 -12.05 10.13
N ALA A 30 -5.34 -11.83 8.85
CA ALA A 30 -4.96 -10.52 8.32
C ALA A 30 -6.08 -9.47 8.41
N HIS A 31 -7.32 -9.92 8.61
CA HIS A 31 -8.49 -9.06 8.84
C HIS A 31 -8.56 -8.46 10.26
N VAL A 32 -7.61 -8.76 11.16
CA VAL A 32 -7.63 -8.19 12.51
C VAL A 32 -7.15 -6.73 12.48
N ARG A 33 -8.13 -5.82 12.60
CA ARG A 33 -7.95 -4.41 12.99
C ARG A 33 -6.97 -4.35 14.17
N GLY A 34 -5.76 -3.84 13.95
CA GLY A 34 -4.80 -3.55 15.04
C GLY A 34 -3.96 -4.72 15.60
N GLY A 35 -3.64 -5.76 14.82
CA GLY A 35 -2.61 -6.74 15.24
C GLY A 35 -1.22 -6.09 15.35
N LEU A 36 -0.44 -6.40 16.40
CA LEU A 36 0.77 -5.68 16.86
C LEU A 36 1.93 -5.50 15.84
N ASP A 37 1.89 -6.14 14.67
CA ASP A 37 2.74 -5.88 13.48
C ASP A 37 2.04 -4.96 12.46
N ALA A 38 1.11 -4.15 12.96
CA ALA A 38 0.19 -3.35 12.16
C ALA A 38 0.96 -2.30 11.37
N VAL A 39 1.03 -2.49 10.05
CA VAL A 39 0.89 -1.35 9.14
C VAL A 39 -0.31 -0.55 9.65
N GLY A 40 -0.13 0.76 9.90
CA GLY A 40 -1.08 1.65 10.55
C GLY A 40 -2.55 1.29 10.28
N ALA A 41 -3.37 1.36 11.33
CA ALA A 41 -4.71 0.79 11.39
C ALA A 41 -5.69 1.28 10.30
N ASP A 42 -5.34 2.32 9.54
CA ASP A 42 -6.25 3.05 8.67
C ASP A 42 -5.97 2.92 7.17
N GLU A 43 -4.82 2.38 6.72
CA GLU A 43 -4.43 2.41 5.30
C GLU A 43 -3.87 1.07 4.80
N ARG A 44 -4.77 0.13 4.48
CA ARG A 44 -4.42 -1.23 4.01
C ARG A 44 -5.18 -1.61 2.74
N VAL A 45 -4.51 -2.31 1.82
CA VAL A 45 -5.14 -2.84 0.60
C VAL A 45 -4.71 -4.29 0.39
N ILE A 46 -5.64 -5.18 0.07
CA ILE A 46 -5.33 -6.58 -0.26
C ILE A 46 -5.00 -6.68 -1.75
N ALA A 47 -3.88 -7.34 -2.06
CA ALA A 47 -3.44 -7.59 -3.42
C ALA A 47 -2.94 -9.04 -3.57
N GLU A 48 -3.21 -9.64 -4.72
CA GLU A 48 -2.71 -10.98 -5.04
C GLU A 48 -1.45 -10.91 -5.89
N PHE A 49 -0.41 -11.64 -5.49
CA PHE A 49 0.85 -11.83 -6.22
C PHE A 49 1.08 -13.30 -6.59
N ALA A 50 1.68 -13.55 -7.75
CA ALA A 50 2.01 -14.91 -8.19
C ALA A 50 3.33 -15.39 -7.57
N SER A 51 4.20 -14.46 -7.18
CA SER A 51 5.46 -14.75 -6.49
C SER A 51 5.91 -13.59 -5.60
N GLU A 52 6.80 -13.87 -4.65
CA GLU A 52 7.44 -12.85 -3.82
C GLU A 52 8.28 -11.86 -4.64
N ALA A 53 8.93 -12.33 -5.71
CA ALA A 53 9.70 -11.48 -6.60
C ALA A 53 8.82 -10.45 -7.33
N GLU A 54 7.58 -10.85 -7.68
CA GLU A 54 6.61 -9.94 -8.28
C GLU A 54 6.09 -8.92 -7.28
N ARG A 55 5.79 -9.34 -6.05
CA ARG A 55 5.45 -8.44 -4.93
C ARG A 55 6.53 -7.38 -4.74
N ASP A 56 7.80 -7.77 -4.69
CA ASP A 56 8.91 -6.84 -4.46
C ASP A 56 9.15 -5.90 -5.65
N LYS A 57 8.91 -6.37 -6.87
CA LYS A 57 8.90 -5.49 -8.06
C LYS A 57 7.75 -4.49 -7.99
N PHE A 58 6.58 -4.91 -7.54
CA PHE A 58 5.42 -4.05 -7.41
C PHE A 58 5.60 -3.00 -6.30
N LEU A 59 6.14 -3.38 -5.13
CA LEU A 59 6.45 -2.44 -4.05
C LEU A 59 7.43 -1.35 -4.51
N ARG A 60 8.50 -1.71 -5.21
CA ARG A 60 9.44 -0.72 -5.77
C ARG A 60 8.76 0.22 -6.77
N ARG A 61 7.85 -0.30 -7.59
CA ARG A 61 7.08 0.50 -8.53
C ARG A 61 6.13 1.47 -7.82
N LEU A 62 5.54 1.07 -6.69
CA LEU A 62 4.73 1.97 -5.85
C LEU A 62 5.58 3.11 -5.30
N GLU A 63 6.75 2.81 -4.73
CA GLU A 63 7.68 3.81 -4.24
C GLU A 63 8.05 4.82 -5.34
N GLU A 64 8.45 4.35 -6.51
CA GLU A 64 8.81 5.22 -7.63
C GLU A 64 7.62 6.07 -8.12
N HIS A 65 6.42 5.49 -8.18
CA HIS A 65 5.22 6.18 -8.65
C HIS A 65 4.76 7.28 -7.68
N PHE A 66 4.87 7.03 -6.38
CA PHE A 66 4.36 7.93 -5.34
C PHE A 66 5.43 8.85 -4.72
N ALA A 67 6.73 8.60 -4.93
CA ALA A 67 7.83 9.40 -4.36
C ALA A 67 7.70 10.91 -4.64
N ALA A 68 7.29 11.28 -5.85
CA ALA A 68 7.12 12.68 -6.24
C ALA A 68 5.69 13.21 -6.04
N ARG A 69 4.74 12.34 -5.69
CA ARG A 69 3.32 12.69 -5.59
C ARG A 69 3.00 13.26 -4.21
N ARG A 70 2.19 14.32 -4.19
CA ARG A 70 1.75 15.00 -2.97
C ARG A 70 0.24 15.04 -2.93
N PHE A 71 -0.31 14.71 -1.77
CA PHE A 71 -1.74 14.66 -1.53
C PHE A 71 -2.17 15.78 -0.59
N MET A 72 -3.37 16.30 -0.81
CA MET A 72 -3.92 17.37 0.03
C MET A 72 -4.56 16.82 1.32
N ASN A 73 -4.99 15.56 1.31
CA ASN A 73 -5.59 14.89 2.47
C ASN A 73 -5.34 13.37 2.42
N ALA A 74 -5.51 12.70 3.57
CA ALA A 74 -5.22 11.27 3.71
C ALA A 74 -6.21 10.38 2.94
N ALA A 75 -7.48 10.78 2.83
CA ALA A 75 -8.48 10.01 2.09
C ALA A 75 -8.13 9.93 0.59
N ASP A 76 -7.72 11.04 -0.01
CA ASP A 76 -7.26 11.13 -1.40
C ASP A 76 -5.98 10.30 -1.62
N ALA A 77 -5.05 10.33 -0.66
CA ALA A 77 -3.86 9.49 -0.69
C ALA A 77 -4.24 8.00 -0.70
N PHE A 78 -5.12 7.59 0.23
CA PHE A 78 -5.59 6.21 0.33
C PHE A 78 -6.32 5.74 -0.92
N ASP A 79 -7.31 6.52 -1.39
CA ASP A 79 -8.11 6.15 -2.56
C ASP A 79 -7.25 6.05 -3.83
N THR A 80 -6.26 6.93 -3.99
CA THR A 80 -5.34 6.88 -5.12
C THR A 80 -4.46 5.62 -5.07
N VAL A 81 -3.89 5.28 -3.92
CA VAL A 81 -3.08 4.07 -3.77
C VAL A 81 -3.94 2.82 -3.99
N LYS A 82 -5.14 2.78 -3.41
CA LYS A 82 -6.10 1.68 -3.59
C LYS A 82 -6.47 1.49 -5.06
N ALA A 83 -6.80 2.56 -5.77
CA ALA A 83 -7.11 2.51 -7.19
C ALA A 83 -5.94 1.96 -8.01
N TYR A 84 -4.72 2.41 -7.74
CA TYR A 84 -3.51 1.92 -8.42
C TYR A 84 -3.27 0.42 -8.21
N VAL A 85 -3.49 -0.08 -6.98
CA VAL A 85 -3.37 -1.50 -6.66
C VAL A 85 -4.46 -2.33 -7.35
N VAL A 86 -5.72 -1.89 -7.31
CA VAL A 86 -6.84 -2.58 -7.96
C VAL A 86 -6.65 -2.61 -9.48
N GLU A 87 -6.22 -1.50 -10.08
CA GLU A 87 -5.92 -1.43 -11.52
C GLU A 87 -4.79 -2.39 -11.90
N HIS A 88 -3.75 -2.52 -11.06
CA HIS A 88 -2.69 -3.48 -11.29
C HIS A 88 -3.19 -4.93 -11.22
N ALA A 89 -4.05 -5.24 -10.25
CA ALA A 89 -4.66 -6.56 -10.12
C ALA A 89 -5.58 -6.90 -11.32
N ALA A 90 -6.30 -5.93 -11.86
CA ALA A 90 -7.17 -6.11 -13.03
C ALA A 90 -6.40 -6.28 -14.36
N LYS A 91 -5.14 -5.82 -14.43
CA LYS A 91 -4.28 -5.90 -15.62
C LYS A 91 -3.42 -7.16 -15.70
N ARG A 92 -3.58 -8.07 -14.73
CA ARG A 92 -2.83 -9.34 -14.65
C ARG A 92 -3.56 -10.51 -15.28
#